data_AF-X1LGV4-F1
#
_entry.id   AF-X1LGV4-F1
#
_cell.length_a   1.000
_cell.length_b   1.000
_cell.length_c   1.000
_cell.angle_alpha   90.00
_cell.angle_beta   90.00
_cell.angle_gamma   90.00
#
_symmetry.space_group_name_H-M   'P 1'
#
loop_
_entity.id
_entity.type
_entity.pdbx_description
1 polymer ?
#
loop_
_entity_poly.entity_id
_entity_poly.type
_entity_poly.pdbx_seq_one_letter_code
_entity_poly.pdbx_strand_id
1 'polypeptide(L)'
;MRIVRQGRIGYATTTQLGDSQNLVNNAVETAQFGTTAKFELPPLTAYPQVEAYDPDVESVSLEKMIELGEKLIATVKGHTPDIICEAGVTKGVVSVRIINSRGGQANYRKSIFSLGIEGTLIRDTDMLFVGETQFSCHPLLETRTITEAVLQQLELARNRASVPSQSLPVVFTPNGVANALISPLMAAFNGKTVLQGASPIGNRLGQPVFDKELWLWDDPTIAYRPGSRPCDDEGIPSQRTPLIEQGTVANFLYDLQTAA
;
A
#
# COMPACT_ATOMS: atom_id res chain seq x y z
N MET A 1 0.36 -5.86 21.06
CA MET A 1 -0.66 -6.67 21.77
C MET A 1 -1.90 -5.82 21.98
N ARG A 2 -3.06 -6.37 21.65
CA ARG A 2 -4.37 -5.78 21.92
C ARG A 2 -5.15 -6.72 22.85
N ILE A 3 -5.81 -6.16 23.85
CA ILE A 3 -6.66 -6.93 24.78
C ILE A 3 -8.04 -6.31 24.88
N VAL A 4 -9.02 -7.08 25.35
CA VAL A 4 -10.33 -6.58 25.78
C VAL A 4 -10.51 -6.90 27.25
N ARG A 5 -10.59 -5.88 28.10
CA ARG A 5 -10.79 -6.02 29.54
C ARG A 5 -12.02 -5.25 29.95
N GLN A 6 -12.99 -5.92 30.60
CA GLN A 6 -14.27 -5.32 30.99
C GLN A 6 -14.97 -4.59 29.83
N GLY A 7 -14.90 -5.18 28.63
CA GLY A 7 -15.49 -4.62 27.42
C GLY A 7 -14.74 -3.44 26.80
N ARG A 8 -13.54 -3.07 27.27
CA ARG A 8 -12.75 -1.95 26.73
C ARG A 8 -11.42 -2.42 26.14
N ILE A 9 -10.99 -1.75 25.07
CA ILE A 9 -9.79 -2.12 24.31
C ILE A 9 -8.53 -1.55 24.98
N GLY A 10 -7.57 -2.40 25.31
CA GLY A 10 -6.22 -2.02 25.73
C GLY A 10 -5.18 -2.34 24.67
N TYR A 11 -4.12 -1.53 24.59
CA TYR A 11 -3.05 -1.70 23.60
C TYR A 11 -1.67 -1.40 24.19
N ALA A 12 -0.68 -2.21 23.81
CA ALA A 12 0.74 -1.98 24.08
C ALA A 12 1.62 -2.70 23.05
N THR A 13 2.85 -2.24 22.85
CA THR A 13 3.85 -2.84 21.93
C THR A 13 5.21 -2.96 22.59
N THR A 14 6.02 -3.92 22.15
CA THR A 14 7.42 -4.08 22.58
C THR A 14 8.26 -4.67 21.46
N THR A 15 9.56 -4.39 21.47
CA THR A 15 10.58 -5.05 20.65
C THR A 15 11.37 -6.11 21.44
N GLN A 16 11.09 -6.25 22.75
CA GLN A 16 11.73 -7.24 23.63
C GLN A 16 10.83 -8.47 23.79
N LEU A 17 11.22 -9.59 23.16
CA LEU A 17 10.43 -10.83 23.14
C LEU A 17 10.27 -11.50 24.52
N GLY A 18 11.17 -11.22 25.47
CA GLY A 18 11.18 -11.86 26.79
C GLY A 18 10.29 -11.20 27.84
N ASP A 19 9.81 -9.97 27.59
CA ASP A 19 9.08 -9.17 28.58
C ASP A 19 7.57 -9.17 28.34
N SER A 20 6.99 -10.37 28.28
CA SER A 20 5.56 -10.56 28.01
C SER A 20 4.68 -10.02 29.15
N GLN A 21 5.15 -10.11 30.40
CA GLN A 21 4.38 -9.66 31.55
C GLN A 21 4.19 -8.15 31.57
N ASN A 22 5.25 -7.36 31.33
CA ASN A 22 5.11 -5.90 31.26
C ASN A 22 4.28 -5.48 30.05
N LEU A 23 4.41 -6.18 28.91
CA LEU A 23 3.55 -5.93 27.75
C LEU A 23 2.06 -6.10 28.09
N VAL A 24 1.70 -7.16 28.82
CA VAL A 24 0.33 -7.40 29.28
C VAL A 24 -0.09 -6.32 30.28
N ASN A 25 0.73 -6.03 31.28
CA ASN A 25 0.42 -5.01 32.30
C ASN A 25 0.15 -3.65 31.65
N ASN A 26 0.99 -3.22 30.72
CA ASN A 26 0.82 -1.96 29.99
C ASN A 26 -0.48 -1.96 29.16
N ALA A 27 -0.80 -3.06 28.46
CA ALA A 27 -2.06 -3.16 27.73
C ALA A 27 -3.28 -3.13 28.67
N VAL A 28 -3.16 -3.71 29.87
CA VAL A 28 -4.19 -3.69 30.90
C VAL A 28 -4.40 -2.29 31.48
N GLU A 29 -3.33 -1.54 31.71
CA GLU A 29 -3.39 -0.17 32.19
C GLU A 29 -4.03 0.78 31.18
N THR A 30 -3.79 0.58 29.88
CA THR A 30 -4.41 1.41 28.83
C THR A 30 -5.89 1.08 28.58
N ALA A 31 -6.33 -0.15 28.89
CA ALA A 31 -7.70 -0.60 28.64
C ALA A 31 -8.77 0.27 29.33
N GLN A 32 -8.47 0.82 30.51
CA GLN A 32 -9.42 1.69 31.25
C GLN A 32 -9.77 2.98 30.48
N PHE A 33 -8.88 3.45 29.60
CA PHE A 33 -9.07 4.63 28.76
C PHE A 33 -9.55 4.28 27.34
N GLY A 34 -9.53 2.99 26.98
CA GLY A 34 -9.88 2.51 25.66
C GLY A 34 -11.36 2.66 25.31
N THR A 35 -11.67 2.60 24.02
CA THR A 35 -13.06 2.53 23.54
C THR A 35 -13.68 1.19 23.90
N THR A 36 -15.02 1.16 23.98
CA THR A 36 -15.77 -0.08 24.12
C THR A 36 -15.54 -0.98 22.91
N ALA A 37 -15.07 -2.19 23.14
CA ALA A 37 -14.98 -3.23 22.12
C ALA A 37 -16.39 -3.69 21.75
N LYS A 38 -16.76 -3.55 20.48
CA LYS A 38 -18.06 -4.04 19.97
C LYS A 38 -17.96 -5.38 19.24
N PHE A 39 -16.77 -5.96 19.19
CA PHE A 39 -16.45 -7.12 18.37
C PHE A 39 -15.92 -8.29 19.19
N GLU A 40 -15.95 -9.48 18.58
CA GLU A 40 -15.22 -10.64 19.05
C GLU A 40 -13.98 -10.86 18.18
N LEU A 41 -12.92 -11.43 18.77
CA LEU A 41 -11.74 -11.84 18.00
C LEU A 41 -12.08 -13.07 17.13
N PRO A 42 -11.51 -13.19 15.91
CA PRO A 42 -11.85 -14.28 15.01
C PRO A 42 -11.43 -15.63 15.61
N PRO A 43 -12.25 -16.69 15.46
CA PRO A 43 -11.84 -18.04 15.80
C PRO A 43 -10.78 -18.57 14.83
N LEU A 44 -10.37 -19.82 14.98
CA LEU A 44 -9.56 -20.49 13.98
C LEU A 44 -10.30 -20.54 12.63
N THR A 45 -9.65 -20.10 11.56
CA THR A 45 -10.22 -20.05 10.21
C THR A 45 -9.19 -20.50 9.17
N ALA A 46 -9.66 -20.86 7.98
CA ALA A 46 -8.82 -21.04 6.81
C ALA A 46 -8.52 -19.70 6.14
N TYR A 47 -7.33 -19.58 5.55
CA TYR A 47 -6.91 -18.43 4.77
C TYR A 47 -6.67 -18.82 3.31
N PRO A 48 -6.91 -17.91 2.35
CA PRO A 48 -6.53 -18.13 0.96
C PRO A 48 -5.02 -18.34 0.83
N GLN A 49 -4.64 -19.18 -0.13
CA GLN A 49 -3.24 -19.23 -0.59
C GLN A 49 -2.97 -17.98 -1.41
N VAL A 50 -2.00 -17.18 -0.97
CA VAL A 50 -1.60 -15.94 -1.63
C VAL A 50 -0.09 -15.94 -1.79
N GLU A 51 0.38 -15.74 -3.01
CA GLU A 51 1.81 -15.63 -3.35
C GLU A 51 2.36 -14.28 -2.88
N ALA A 52 2.58 -14.16 -1.56
CA ALA A 52 3.12 -12.95 -0.91
C ALA A 52 4.60 -13.08 -0.53
N TYR A 53 5.15 -14.28 -0.56
CA TYR A 53 6.55 -14.56 -0.25
C TYR A 53 7.22 -15.28 -1.41
N ASP A 54 8.42 -14.79 -1.75
CA ASP A 54 9.29 -15.37 -2.73
C ASP A 54 10.71 -15.54 -2.13
N PRO A 55 11.22 -16.78 -2.04
CA PRO A 55 12.57 -17.03 -1.53
C PRO A 55 13.67 -16.44 -2.40
N ASP A 56 13.43 -16.19 -3.69
CA ASP A 56 14.44 -15.64 -4.59
C ASP A 56 14.78 -14.19 -4.24
N VAL A 57 13.89 -13.46 -3.56
CA VAL A 57 14.19 -12.13 -3.00
C VAL A 57 15.36 -12.20 -2.02
N GLU A 58 15.43 -13.22 -1.17
CA GLU A 58 16.53 -13.37 -0.21
C GLU A 58 17.85 -13.67 -0.92
N SER A 59 17.78 -14.40 -2.02
CA SER A 59 18.92 -14.82 -2.84
C SER A 59 19.57 -13.70 -3.66
N VAL A 60 18.89 -12.56 -3.88
CA VAL A 60 19.48 -11.42 -4.62
C VAL A 60 20.66 -10.86 -3.84
N SER A 61 21.88 -10.95 -4.38
CA SER A 61 23.09 -10.49 -3.70
C SER A 61 23.17 -8.96 -3.65
N LEU A 62 23.96 -8.43 -2.72
CA LEU A 62 24.20 -6.98 -2.63
C LEU A 62 24.88 -6.45 -3.90
N GLU A 63 25.82 -7.22 -4.45
CA GLU A 63 26.50 -6.89 -5.71
C GLU A 63 25.51 -6.76 -6.85
N LYS A 64 24.51 -7.66 -6.92
CA LYS A 64 23.47 -7.57 -7.95
C LYS A 64 22.59 -6.33 -7.76
N MET A 65 22.26 -5.98 -6.51
CA MET A 65 21.51 -4.75 -6.21
C MET A 65 22.28 -3.50 -6.62
N ILE A 66 23.59 -3.45 -6.37
CA ILE A 66 24.48 -2.35 -6.80
C ILE A 66 24.49 -2.27 -8.33
N GLU A 67 24.67 -3.40 -9.02
CA GLU A 67 24.66 -3.45 -10.50
C GLU A 67 23.36 -2.89 -11.09
N LEU A 68 22.20 -3.21 -10.48
CA LEU A 68 20.90 -2.68 -10.92
C LEU A 68 20.82 -1.15 -10.75
N GLY A 69 21.26 -0.62 -9.60
CA GLY A 69 21.29 0.81 -9.34
C GLY A 69 22.26 1.55 -10.28
N GLU A 70 23.46 1.03 -10.46
CA GLU A 70 24.47 1.57 -11.39
C GLU A 70 23.95 1.57 -12.83
N LYS A 71 23.28 0.50 -13.27
CA LYS A 71 22.67 0.41 -14.59
C LYS A 71 21.57 1.45 -14.80
N LEU A 72 20.72 1.68 -13.80
CA LEU A 72 19.70 2.75 -13.85
C LEU A 72 20.35 4.13 -14.03
N ILE A 73 21.33 4.45 -13.18
CA ILE A 73 22.05 5.73 -13.20
C ILE A 73 22.77 5.91 -14.54
N ALA A 74 23.53 4.91 -14.99
CA ALA A 74 24.29 4.97 -16.22
C ALA A 74 23.38 5.18 -17.44
N THR A 75 22.21 4.53 -17.48
CA THR A 75 21.25 4.69 -18.58
C THR A 75 20.67 6.11 -18.60
N VAL A 76 20.21 6.62 -17.46
CA VAL A 76 19.61 7.96 -17.37
C VAL A 76 20.64 9.06 -17.64
N LYS A 77 21.85 8.96 -17.08
CA LYS A 77 22.94 9.92 -17.35
C LYS A 77 23.50 9.82 -18.77
N GLY A 78 23.52 8.63 -19.36
CA GLY A 78 23.92 8.47 -20.76
C GLY A 78 23.02 9.23 -21.74
N HIS A 79 21.75 9.37 -21.39
CA HIS A 79 20.79 10.17 -22.15
C HIS A 79 20.77 11.65 -21.75
N THR A 80 20.89 11.96 -20.46
CA THR A 80 20.87 13.34 -19.94
C THR A 80 22.03 13.55 -18.95
N PRO A 81 23.23 13.93 -19.43
CA PRO A 81 24.44 14.00 -18.60
C PRO A 81 24.36 14.92 -17.38
N ASP A 82 23.62 16.03 -17.51
CA ASP A 82 23.53 17.07 -16.48
C ASP A 82 22.50 16.76 -15.37
N ILE A 83 21.79 15.63 -15.47
CA ILE A 83 20.82 15.23 -14.43
C ILE A 83 21.54 14.81 -13.15
N ILE A 84 21.02 15.28 -12.03
CA ILE A 84 21.39 14.81 -10.69
C ILE A 84 20.39 13.72 -10.33
N CYS A 85 20.83 12.48 -10.18
CA CYS A 85 19.94 11.35 -9.94
C CYS A 85 20.48 10.37 -8.89
N GLU A 86 19.56 9.70 -8.20
CA GLU A 86 19.85 8.62 -7.27
C GLU A 86 18.97 7.41 -7.57
N ALA A 87 19.54 6.21 -7.45
CA ALA A 87 18.82 4.96 -7.62
C ALA A 87 18.79 4.19 -6.30
N GLY A 88 17.66 3.55 -6.01
CA GLY A 88 17.42 2.79 -4.79
C GLY A 88 16.99 1.37 -5.11
N VAL A 89 17.61 0.40 -4.42
CA VAL A 89 17.16 -0.99 -4.41
C VAL A 89 16.97 -1.43 -2.97
N THR A 90 15.79 -1.93 -2.62
CA THR A 90 15.50 -2.45 -1.28
C THR A 90 15.00 -3.87 -1.41
N LYS A 91 15.48 -4.75 -0.53
CA LYS A 91 14.89 -6.07 -0.32
C LYS A 91 14.62 -6.31 1.17
N GLY A 92 13.66 -7.16 1.46
CA GLY A 92 13.38 -7.57 2.84
C GLY A 92 12.42 -8.75 2.91
N VAL A 93 12.39 -9.40 4.07
CA VAL A 93 11.37 -10.40 4.39
C VAL A 93 10.76 -10.08 5.73
N VAL A 94 9.44 -10.15 5.78
CA VAL A 94 8.63 -9.96 6.96
C VAL A 94 7.99 -11.30 7.32
N SER A 95 8.09 -11.69 8.57
CA SER A 95 7.34 -12.83 9.12
C SER A 95 6.26 -12.29 10.04
N VAL A 96 5.00 -12.65 9.78
CA VAL A 96 3.84 -12.19 10.54
C VAL A 96 3.23 -13.36 11.27
N ARG A 97 3.03 -13.21 12.58
CA ARG A 97 2.27 -14.18 13.39
C ARG A 97 1.22 -13.44 14.19
N ILE A 98 -0.04 -13.82 13.99
CA ILE A 98 -1.20 -13.32 14.72
C ILE A 98 -1.76 -14.48 15.51
N ILE A 99 -1.99 -14.29 16.81
CA ILE A 99 -2.67 -15.26 17.69
C ILE A 99 -3.63 -14.51 18.61
N ASN A 100 -4.76 -15.13 18.93
CA ASN A 100 -5.73 -14.57 19.87
C ASN A 100 -6.30 -15.61 20.83
N SER A 101 -7.00 -15.14 21.87
CA SER A 101 -7.56 -15.98 22.94
C SER A 101 -8.77 -16.83 22.51
N ARG A 102 -9.33 -16.61 21.33
CA ARG A 102 -10.43 -17.41 20.74
C ARG A 102 -9.94 -18.50 19.79
N GLY A 103 -8.63 -18.72 19.75
CA GLY A 103 -7.99 -19.74 18.94
C GLY A 103 -7.70 -19.31 17.50
N GLY A 104 -8.01 -18.06 17.12
CA GLY A 104 -7.58 -17.51 15.84
C GLY A 104 -6.06 -17.45 15.77
N GLN A 105 -5.51 -17.96 14.67
CA GLN A 105 -4.08 -18.00 14.41
C GLN A 105 -3.84 -17.72 12.92
N ALA A 106 -2.89 -16.85 12.60
CA ALA A 106 -2.39 -16.64 11.24
C ALA A 106 -0.85 -16.63 11.28
N ASN A 107 -0.22 -17.24 10.28
CA ASN A 107 1.22 -17.20 10.13
C ASN A 107 1.55 -17.17 8.64
N TYR A 108 2.32 -16.18 8.21
CA TYR A 108 2.79 -16.09 6.84
C TYR A 108 4.09 -15.29 6.78
N ARG A 109 4.84 -15.51 5.68
CA ARG A 109 5.97 -14.67 5.30
C ARG A 109 5.55 -13.78 4.16
N LYS A 110 6.25 -12.66 4.02
CA LYS A 110 6.11 -11.74 2.91
C LYS A 110 7.47 -11.22 2.51
N SER A 111 7.77 -11.25 1.23
CA SER A 111 8.97 -10.62 0.68
C SER A 111 8.65 -9.21 0.18
N ILE A 112 9.65 -8.36 0.19
CA ILE A 112 9.58 -6.98 -0.27
C ILE A 112 10.76 -6.79 -1.21
N PHE A 113 10.50 -6.28 -2.40
CA PHE A 113 11.51 -5.82 -3.33
C PHE A 113 11.06 -4.49 -3.96
N SER A 114 11.94 -3.50 -3.96
CA SER A 114 11.73 -2.25 -4.68
C SER A 114 12.98 -1.88 -5.47
N LEU A 115 12.76 -1.32 -6.66
CA LEU A 115 13.79 -0.82 -7.55
C LEU A 115 13.28 0.49 -8.16
N GLY A 116 14.06 1.55 -8.08
CA GLY A 116 13.65 2.84 -8.62
C GLY A 116 14.82 3.79 -8.82
N ILE A 117 14.54 4.85 -9.58
CA ILE A 117 15.45 5.98 -9.77
C ILE A 117 14.63 7.27 -9.73
N GLU A 118 15.18 8.29 -9.10
CA GLU A 118 14.69 9.66 -9.15
C GLU A 118 15.80 10.58 -9.64
N GLY A 119 15.40 11.67 -10.30
CA GLY A 119 16.31 12.61 -10.90
C GLY A 119 15.76 14.02 -10.91
N THR A 120 16.66 14.99 -10.73
CA THR A 120 16.40 16.41 -10.84
C THR A 120 17.30 17.00 -11.93
N LEU A 121 16.68 17.68 -12.89
CA LEU A 121 17.36 18.44 -13.92
C LEU A 121 17.16 19.93 -13.66
N ILE A 122 18.25 20.64 -13.40
CA ILE A 122 18.24 22.06 -13.06
C ILE A 122 18.70 22.86 -14.28
N ARG A 123 17.88 23.82 -14.72
CA ARG A 123 18.20 24.74 -15.82
C ARG A 123 17.82 26.16 -15.41
N ASP A 124 18.82 26.97 -15.07
CA ASP A 124 18.65 28.31 -14.51
C ASP A 124 17.77 28.32 -13.25
N THR A 125 16.54 28.80 -13.36
CA THR A 125 15.53 28.84 -12.29
C THR A 125 14.50 27.72 -12.39
N ASP A 126 14.58 26.86 -13.41
CA ASP A 126 13.69 25.72 -13.58
C ASP A 126 14.27 24.44 -12.98
N MET A 127 13.39 23.67 -12.34
CA MET A 127 13.70 22.38 -11.76
C MET A 127 12.69 21.35 -12.26
N LEU A 128 13.16 20.42 -13.08
CA LEU A 128 12.38 19.27 -13.53
C LEU A 128 12.69 18.07 -12.64
N PHE A 129 11.65 17.47 -12.06
CA PHE A 129 11.73 16.21 -11.33
C PHE A 129 11.20 15.09 -12.20
N VAL A 130 11.95 13.99 -12.27
CA VAL A 130 11.56 12.76 -12.96
C VAL A 130 11.85 11.56 -12.09
N GLY A 131 11.09 10.49 -12.25
CA GLY A 131 11.36 9.26 -11.52
C GLY A 131 10.37 8.16 -11.84
N GLU A 132 10.77 6.94 -11.52
CA GLU A 132 9.91 5.77 -11.58
C GLU A 132 10.40 4.71 -10.60
N THR A 133 9.47 4.04 -9.95
CA THR A 133 9.76 3.01 -8.95
C THR A 133 8.81 1.84 -9.10
N GLN A 134 9.37 0.65 -9.09
CA GLN A 134 8.62 -0.60 -9.08
C GLN A 134 8.70 -1.26 -7.70
N PHE A 135 7.61 -1.90 -7.33
CA PHE A 135 7.46 -2.64 -6.08
C PHE A 135 6.86 -4.01 -6.36
N SER A 136 7.35 -5.03 -5.67
CA SER A 136 6.91 -6.42 -5.82
C SER A 136 7.24 -7.24 -4.58
N CYS A 137 6.58 -8.39 -4.43
CA CYS A 137 7.06 -9.45 -3.55
C CYS A 137 8.02 -10.42 -4.28
N HIS A 138 8.17 -10.29 -5.59
CA HIS A 138 9.14 -11.04 -6.40
C HIS A 138 10.35 -10.16 -6.75
N PRO A 139 11.55 -10.72 -6.99
CA PRO A 139 12.70 -9.94 -7.45
C PRO A 139 12.40 -9.12 -8.71
N LEU A 140 12.87 -7.87 -8.72
CA LEU A 140 12.81 -7.00 -9.90
C LEU A 140 14.24 -6.85 -10.44
N LEU A 141 14.58 -7.65 -11.44
CA LEU A 141 15.95 -7.74 -11.98
C LEU A 141 16.13 -7.02 -13.34
N GLU A 142 15.06 -6.40 -13.84
CA GLU A 142 15.07 -5.65 -15.09
C GLU A 142 14.91 -4.16 -14.82
N THR A 143 15.79 -3.36 -15.40
CA THR A 143 15.79 -1.89 -15.25
C THR A 143 15.00 -1.18 -16.35
N ARG A 144 14.70 -1.90 -17.45
CA ARG A 144 14.22 -1.32 -18.71
C ARG A 144 12.96 -0.49 -18.54
N THR A 145 11.94 -1.06 -17.90
CA THR A 145 10.63 -0.39 -17.69
C THR A 145 10.78 0.93 -16.94
N ILE A 146 11.63 0.96 -15.91
CA ILE A 146 11.92 2.15 -15.12
C ILE A 146 12.65 3.18 -15.98
N THR A 147 13.71 2.76 -16.69
CA THR A 147 14.48 3.67 -17.54
C THR A 147 13.64 4.25 -18.67
N GLU A 148 12.82 3.44 -19.36
CA GLU A 148 11.97 3.91 -20.46
C GLU A 148 10.97 4.96 -19.97
N ALA A 149 10.36 4.76 -18.80
CA ALA A 149 9.45 5.72 -18.19
C ALA A 149 10.15 7.06 -17.88
N VAL A 150 11.33 7.02 -17.27
CA VAL A 150 12.08 8.24 -16.91
C VAL A 150 12.60 8.98 -18.16
N LEU A 151 13.11 8.25 -19.15
CA LEU A 151 13.54 8.84 -20.42
C LEU A 151 12.37 9.48 -21.16
N GLN A 152 11.19 8.84 -21.16
CA GLN A 152 9.99 9.44 -21.75
C GLN A 152 9.58 10.73 -21.03
N GLN A 153 9.63 10.77 -19.69
CA GLN A 153 9.36 11.99 -18.92
C GLN A 153 10.33 13.11 -19.31
N LEU A 154 11.63 12.81 -19.42
CA LEU A 154 12.65 13.76 -19.85
C LEU A 154 12.41 14.29 -21.26
N GLU A 155 12.04 13.42 -22.22
CA GLU A 155 11.74 13.84 -23.60
C GLU A 155 10.50 14.73 -23.68
N LEU A 156 9.41 14.35 -23.01
CA LEU A 156 8.19 15.15 -22.97
C LEU A 156 8.44 16.52 -22.34
N ALA A 157 9.28 16.58 -21.30
CA ALA A 157 9.61 17.81 -20.61
C ALA A 157 10.54 18.76 -21.39
N ARG A 158 11.13 18.33 -22.51
CA ARG A 158 11.96 19.23 -23.36
C ARG A 158 11.15 20.39 -23.94
N ASN A 159 9.89 20.13 -24.27
CA ASN A 159 9.02 21.11 -24.91
C ASN A 159 7.99 21.62 -23.89
N ARG A 160 8.27 22.77 -23.28
CA ARG A 160 7.32 23.41 -22.36
C ARG A 160 6.17 24.02 -23.16
N ALA A 161 4.95 23.62 -22.83
CA ALA A 161 3.73 24.21 -23.39
C ALA A 161 3.13 25.23 -22.40
N SER A 162 2.59 26.33 -22.93
CA SER A 162 1.70 27.20 -22.16
C SER A 162 0.27 26.71 -22.35
N VAL A 163 -0.49 26.61 -21.26
CA VAL A 163 -1.87 26.11 -21.27
C VAL A 163 -2.77 27.20 -20.70
N PRO A 164 -3.89 27.56 -21.36
CA PRO A 164 -4.84 28.51 -20.81
C PRO A 164 -5.51 27.96 -19.55
N SER A 165 -5.77 28.83 -18.57
CA SER A 165 -6.53 28.49 -17.37
C SER A 165 -8.02 28.33 -17.72
N GLN A 166 -8.41 27.12 -18.13
CA GLN A 166 -9.79 26.77 -18.47
C GLN A 166 -10.07 25.30 -18.17
N SER A 167 -11.35 24.91 -18.18
CA SER A 167 -11.73 23.51 -18.10
C SER A 167 -11.28 22.76 -19.35
N LEU A 168 -10.47 21.73 -19.17
CA LEU A 168 -9.97 20.86 -20.24
C LEU A 168 -10.23 19.39 -19.87
N PRO A 169 -10.47 18.51 -20.85
CA PRO A 169 -10.41 17.07 -20.63
C PRO A 169 -9.03 16.67 -20.12
N VAL A 170 -8.98 15.84 -19.08
CA VAL A 170 -7.73 15.33 -18.50
C VAL A 170 -7.63 13.84 -18.79
N VAL A 171 -6.52 13.42 -19.38
CA VAL A 171 -6.19 12.01 -19.55
C VAL A 171 -5.18 11.63 -18.47
N PHE A 172 -5.57 10.75 -17.57
CA PHE A 172 -4.67 10.25 -16.53
C PHE A 172 -3.84 9.08 -17.06
N THR A 173 -2.54 9.10 -16.78
CA THR A 173 -1.72 7.88 -16.84
C THR A 173 -2.12 6.94 -15.69
N PRO A 174 -1.76 5.64 -15.73
CA PRO A 174 -2.01 4.74 -14.60
C PRO A 174 -1.48 5.28 -13.26
N ASN A 175 -0.26 5.83 -13.25
CA ASN A 175 0.31 6.49 -12.06
C ASN A 175 -0.43 7.77 -11.70
N GLY A 176 -0.93 8.52 -12.70
CA GLY A 176 -1.79 9.68 -12.48
C GLY A 176 -3.09 9.32 -11.75
N VAL A 177 -3.75 8.22 -12.14
CA VAL A 177 -4.93 7.69 -11.44
C VAL A 177 -4.56 7.31 -10.01
N ALA A 178 -3.47 6.55 -9.83
CA ALA A 178 -3.01 6.11 -8.52
C ALA A 178 -2.77 7.30 -7.57
N ASN A 179 -2.05 8.32 -8.03
CA ASN A 179 -1.67 9.46 -7.21
C ASN A 179 -2.80 10.46 -6.97
N ALA A 180 -3.64 10.72 -7.98
CA ALA A 180 -4.69 11.73 -7.87
C ALA A 180 -5.96 11.21 -7.22
N LEU A 181 -6.34 9.95 -7.48
CA LEU A 181 -7.67 9.45 -7.17
C LEU A 181 -7.70 8.45 -6.00
N ILE A 182 -6.66 7.63 -5.82
CA ILE A 182 -6.73 6.56 -4.80
C ILE A 182 -6.82 7.11 -3.38
N SER A 183 -6.04 8.15 -3.03
CA SER A 183 -6.09 8.74 -1.68
C SER A 183 -7.49 9.25 -1.28
N PRO A 184 -8.16 10.13 -2.06
CA PRO A 184 -9.51 10.56 -1.72
C PRO A 184 -10.54 9.42 -1.77
N LEU A 185 -10.40 8.46 -2.70
CA LEU A 185 -11.27 7.29 -2.75
C LEU A 185 -11.11 6.41 -1.49
N MET A 186 -9.89 6.14 -1.04
CA MET A 186 -9.65 5.39 0.19
C MET A 186 -10.30 6.06 1.40
N ALA A 187 -10.21 7.38 1.51
CA ALA A 187 -10.89 8.12 2.58
C ALA A 187 -12.42 8.00 2.48
N ALA A 188 -12.97 8.12 1.28
CA ALA A 188 -14.41 8.01 1.04
C ALA A 188 -14.95 6.59 1.34
N PHE A 189 -14.17 5.56 1.04
CA PHE A 189 -14.54 4.15 1.21
C PHE A 189 -14.19 3.56 2.59
N ASN A 190 -13.51 4.32 3.44
CA ASN A 190 -13.11 3.87 4.77
C ASN A 190 -14.31 3.77 5.72
N GLY A 191 -14.59 2.57 6.25
CA GLY A 191 -15.74 2.26 7.09
C GLY A 191 -15.80 3.06 8.40
N LYS A 192 -14.65 3.43 8.98
CA LYS A 192 -14.62 4.33 10.14
C LYS A 192 -15.07 5.74 9.76
N THR A 193 -14.64 6.24 8.61
CA THR A 193 -15.04 7.56 8.09
C THR A 193 -16.54 7.60 7.78
N VAL A 194 -17.08 6.49 7.26
CA VAL A 194 -18.53 6.30 7.07
C VAL A 194 -19.28 6.30 8.40
N LEU A 195 -18.82 5.52 9.39
CA LEU A 195 -19.44 5.43 10.71
C LEU A 195 -19.46 6.79 11.43
N GLN A 196 -18.44 7.61 11.22
CA GLN A 196 -18.35 8.97 11.76
C GLN A 196 -19.17 10.01 10.98
N GLY A 197 -19.83 9.60 9.88
CA GLY A 197 -20.63 10.51 9.04
C GLY A 197 -19.82 11.50 8.20
N ALA A 198 -18.51 11.30 8.11
CA ALA A 198 -17.59 12.20 7.38
C ALA A 198 -17.37 11.79 5.92
N SER A 199 -17.79 10.58 5.52
CA SER A 199 -17.65 10.13 4.13
C SER A 199 -18.67 10.82 3.22
N PRO A 200 -18.22 11.38 2.07
CA PRO A 200 -19.14 12.01 1.10
C PRO A 200 -20.11 11.02 0.44
N ILE A 201 -19.80 9.72 0.51
CA ILE A 201 -20.59 8.64 -0.09
C ILE A 201 -21.18 7.68 0.97
N GLY A 202 -21.04 7.99 2.27
CA GLY A 202 -21.41 7.06 3.35
C GLY A 202 -22.88 6.64 3.38
N ASN A 203 -23.79 7.48 2.87
CA ASN A 203 -25.23 7.18 2.74
C ASN A 203 -25.64 6.78 1.32
N ARG A 204 -24.68 6.44 0.46
CA ARG A 204 -24.89 6.17 -0.98
C ARG A 204 -24.75 4.70 -1.36
N LEU A 205 -24.72 3.78 -0.40
CA LEU A 205 -24.65 2.34 -0.68
C LEU A 205 -25.77 1.92 -1.64
N GLY A 206 -25.41 1.21 -2.71
CA GLY A 206 -26.33 0.79 -3.77
C GLY A 206 -26.79 1.90 -4.73
N GLN A 207 -26.25 3.13 -4.62
CA GLN A 207 -26.61 4.24 -5.50
C GLN A 207 -25.54 4.49 -6.58
N PRO A 208 -25.94 4.87 -7.81
CA PRO A 208 -25.01 5.28 -8.86
C PRO A 208 -24.48 6.68 -8.55
N VAL A 209 -23.20 6.76 -8.15
CA VAL A 209 -22.52 8.01 -7.78
C VAL A 209 -21.40 8.35 -8.76
N PHE A 210 -20.83 7.34 -9.41
CA PHE A 210 -19.75 7.47 -10.37
C PHE A 210 -20.22 7.13 -11.78
N ASP A 211 -19.35 7.37 -12.77
CA ASP A 211 -19.60 6.94 -14.14
C ASP A 211 -19.77 5.41 -14.20
N LYS A 212 -20.70 4.94 -15.05
CA LYS A 212 -21.02 3.51 -15.21
C LYS A 212 -19.84 2.68 -15.71
N GLU A 213 -18.84 3.31 -16.32
CA GLU A 213 -17.62 2.65 -16.79
C GLU A 213 -16.58 2.47 -15.67
N LEU A 214 -16.76 3.14 -14.53
CA LEU A 214 -15.84 3.02 -13.40
C LEU A 214 -16.13 1.77 -12.57
N TRP A 215 -15.08 0.97 -12.40
CA TRP A 215 -15.04 -0.17 -11.48
C TRP A 215 -13.84 -0.02 -10.57
N LEU A 216 -14.04 -0.36 -9.29
CA LEU A 216 -12.99 -0.30 -8.28
C LEU A 216 -13.21 -1.42 -7.26
N TRP A 217 -12.15 -2.10 -6.89
CA TRP A 217 -12.16 -3.11 -5.83
C TRP A 217 -10.83 -3.13 -5.10
N ASP A 218 -10.86 -3.56 -3.85
CA ASP A 218 -9.66 -3.92 -3.09
C ASP A 218 -9.40 -5.42 -3.27
N ASP A 219 -8.16 -5.82 -3.57
CA ASP A 219 -7.81 -7.23 -3.76
C ASP A 219 -6.39 -7.55 -3.25
N PRO A 220 -6.25 -7.96 -1.99
CA PRO A 220 -4.99 -8.40 -1.40
C PRO A 220 -4.58 -9.83 -1.81
N THR A 221 -5.32 -10.50 -2.69
CA THR A 221 -5.05 -11.88 -3.13
C THR A 221 -4.28 -11.97 -4.44
N ILE A 222 -4.05 -10.84 -5.13
CA ILE A 222 -3.24 -10.78 -6.34
C ILE A 222 -1.81 -11.23 -6.05
N ALA A 223 -1.26 -12.13 -6.85
CA ALA A 223 0.09 -12.64 -6.67
C ALA A 223 1.17 -11.54 -6.74
N TYR A 224 2.17 -11.65 -5.87
CA TYR A 224 3.41 -10.88 -5.82
C TYR A 224 3.26 -9.35 -5.78
N ARG A 225 2.10 -8.83 -5.34
CA ARG A 225 1.91 -7.39 -5.17
C ARG A 225 2.38 -6.93 -3.78
N PRO A 226 2.82 -5.67 -3.63
CA PRO A 226 3.24 -5.14 -2.33
C PRO A 226 2.17 -5.20 -1.26
N GLY A 227 0.89 -5.25 -1.62
CA GLY A 227 -0.25 -5.40 -0.71
C GLY A 227 -0.65 -6.85 -0.40
N SER A 228 -0.08 -7.83 -1.11
CA SER A 228 -0.51 -9.23 -1.03
C SER A 228 -0.36 -9.79 0.37
N ARG A 229 -1.42 -10.46 0.85
CA ARG A 229 -1.46 -11.10 2.17
C ARG A 229 -2.64 -12.06 2.27
N PRO A 230 -2.54 -13.14 3.06
CA PRO A 230 -3.63 -14.10 3.26
C PRO A 230 -4.69 -13.64 4.26
N CYS A 231 -4.36 -12.67 5.13
CA CYS A 231 -5.28 -12.06 6.09
C CYS A 231 -4.89 -10.61 6.39
N ASP A 232 -5.82 -9.87 7.00
CA ASP A 232 -5.53 -8.56 7.57
C ASP A 232 -4.82 -8.66 8.95
N ASP A 233 -4.57 -7.51 9.57
CA ASP A 233 -3.86 -7.40 10.84
C ASP A 233 -4.72 -7.82 12.06
N GLU A 234 -5.99 -8.16 11.85
CA GLU A 234 -6.90 -8.69 12.87
C GLU A 234 -7.14 -10.20 12.73
N GLY A 235 -6.61 -10.81 11.67
CA GLY A 235 -6.74 -12.23 11.35
C GLY A 235 -7.99 -12.56 10.53
N ILE A 236 -8.57 -11.58 9.83
CA ILE A 236 -9.68 -11.81 8.90
C ILE A 236 -9.14 -12.26 7.54
N PRO A 237 -9.67 -13.35 6.95
CA PRO A 237 -9.21 -13.82 5.64
C PRO A 237 -9.34 -12.76 4.56
N SER A 238 -8.28 -12.61 3.78
CA SER A 238 -8.23 -11.73 2.61
C SER A 238 -9.24 -12.16 1.56
N GLN A 239 -9.89 -11.18 0.92
CA GLN A 239 -10.81 -11.41 -0.18
C GLN A 239 -10.85 -10.18 -1.09
N ARG A 240 -11.30 -10.37 -2.33
CA ARG A 240 -11.62 -9.26 -3.22
C ARG A 240 -12.91 -8.59 -2.75
N THR A 241 -12.85 -7.29 -2.50
CA THR A 241 -13.99 -6.48 -2.04
C THR A 241 -14.34 -5.43 -3.09
N PRO A 242 -15.49 -5.53 -3.80
CA PRO A 242 -15.90 -4.51 -4.75
C PRO A 242 -16.33 -3.24 -4.02
N LEU A 243 -15.77 -2.10 -4.42
CA LEU A 243 -16.08 -0.77 -3.87
C LEU A 243 -16.98 0.01 -4.82
N ILE A 244 -16.71 -0.06 -6.13
CA ILE A 244 -17.52 0.52 -7.18
C ILE A 244 -17.82 -0.54 -8.24
N GLU A 245 -19.10 -0.76 -8.53
CA GLU A 245 -19.56 -1.65 -9.59
C GLU A 245 -20.48 -0.89 -10.55
N GLN A 246 -20.05 -0.75 -11.80
CA GLN A 246 -20.79 0.03 -12.81
C GLN A 246 -21.20 1.41 -12.29
N GLY A 247 -20.27 2.13 -11.65
CA GLY A 247 -20.52 3.44 -11.06
C GLY A 247 -21.33 3.44 -9.75
N THR A 248 -21.76 2.28 -9.26
CA THR A 248 -22.55 2.13 -8.03
C THR A 248 -21.65 1.86 -6.83
N VAL A 249 -21.91 2.52 -5.70
CA VAL A 249 -21.21 2.26 -4.43
C VAL A 249 -21.61 0.87 -3.92
N ALA A 250 -20.70 -0.09 -4.01
CA ALA A 250 -20.98 -1.50 -3.73
C ALA A 250 -20.73 -1.89 -2.27
N ASN A 251 -19.58 -1.51 -1.70
CA ASN A 251 -19.23 -1.77 -0.30
C ASN A 251 -18.32 -0.67 0.28
N PHE A 252 -18.05 -0.77 1.58
CA PHE A 252 -17.02 -0.01 2.29
C PHE A 252 -16.01 -0.97 2.94
N LEU A 253 -14.82 -0.46 3.29
CA LEU A 253 -13.77 -1.23 3.94
C LEU A 253 -13.90 -1.11 5.46
N TYR A 254 -14.21 -2.20 6.14
CA TYR A 254 -14.42 -2.24 7.58
C TYR A 254 -13.32 -3.02 8.31
N ASP A 255 -13.08 -2.64 9.55
CA ASP A 255 -12.40 -3.45 10.56
C ASP A 255 -13.43 -4.15 11.46
N LEU A 256 -12.99 -5.02 12.37
CA LEU A 256 -13.87 -5.69 13.33
C LEU A 256 -14.75 -4.73 14.12
N GLN A 257 -14.21 -3.57 14.49
CA GLN A 257 -14.89 -2.59 15.34
C GLN A 257 -15.98 -1.80 14.62
N THR A 258 -15.79 -1.55 13.33
CA THR A 258 -16.70 -0.76 12.49
C THR A 258 -17.72 -1.61 11.74
N ALA A 259 -17.45 -2.92 11.58
CA ALA A 259 -18.41 -3.89 11.06
C ALA A 259 -19.46 -4.36 12.10
N ALA A 260 -19.17 -4.15 13.40
CA ALA A 260 -20.00 -4.62 14.52
C ALA A 260 -21.21 -3.73 14.85
#